data_AF-A6GDY6-F1
#
_entry.id   AF-A6GDY6-F1
#
_cell.length_a   1.000
_cell.length_b   1.000
_cell.length_c   1.000
_cell.angle_alpha   90.00
_cell.angle_beta   90.00
_cell.angle_gamma   90.00
#
_symmetry.space_group_name_H-M   'P 1'
#
loop_
_entity.id
_entity.type
_entity.pdbx_description
1 polymer ?
#
loop_
_entity_poly.entity_id
_entity_poly.type
_entity_poly.pdbx_seq_one_letter_code
_entity_poly.pdbx_strand_id
1 'polypeptide(L)'
;MRKTLTLLSLVFACACAEPDISQEVEDYAGELGGAEELVCQCPLVLGFDNAAECGAAFGIVGSERQECMREAIQDQEDPKSFLSCATNAVQLYSVCLTTSIDDGCEQSQHLTCIDEFENAVLQCSGVSASAAGEFLTCENT
;
A
#
# COMPACT_ATOMS: atom_id res chain seq x y z
N MET A 1 13.73 16.04 -61.96
CA MET A 1 13.52 16.81 -60.72
C MET A 1 12.86 15.90 -59.69
N ARG A 2 13.61 15.36 -58.71
CA ARG A 2 13.06 14.56 -57.62
C ARG A 2 13.14 15.40 -56.34
N LYS A 3 11.99 15.82 -55.82
CA LYS A 3 11.87 16.55 -54.55
C LYS A 3 11.88 15.52 -53.42
N THR A 4 12.97 15.46 -52.67
CA THR A 4 13.07 14.72 -51.41
C THR A 4 12.32 15.50 -50.33
N LEU A 5 11.12 15.03 -49.95
CA LEU A 5 10.44 15.49 -48.75
C LEU A 5 11.21 14.93 -47.54
N THR A 6 11.88 15.81 -46.82
CA THR A 6 12.51 15.49 -45.53
C THR A 6 11.40 15.55 -44.48
N LEU A 7 10.94 14.39 -44.02
CA LEU A 7 10.02 14.28 -42.89
C LEU A 7 10.80 14.66 -41.62
N LEU A 8 10.49 15.85 -41.10
CA LEU A 8 10.97 16.34 -39.83
C LEU A 8 10.31 15.50 -38.72
N SER A 9 11.04 14.53 -38.18
CA SER A 9 10.64 13.79 -36.97
C SER A 9 10.64 14.76 -35.79
N LEU A 10 9.48 15.34 -35.46
CA LEU A 10 9.26 15.96 -34.15
C LEU A 10 9.28 14.85 -33.10
N VAL A 11 10.45 14.65 -32.49
CA VAL A 11 10.57 13.90 -31.23
C VAL A 11 9.99 14.81 -30.16
N PHE A 12 8.70 14.62 -29.86
CA PHE A 12 8.06 15.15 -28.66
C PHE A 12 8.72 14.46 -27.46
N ALA A 13 9.80 15.04 -26.94
CA ALA A 13 10.27 14.75 -25.60
C ALA A 13 9.27 15.40 -24.62
N CYS A 14 8.12 14.76 -24.43
CA CYS A 14 7.32 14.99 -23.22
C CYS A 14 8.17 14.47 -22.06
N ALA A 15 8.89 15.37 -21.39
CA ALA A 15 9.25 15.15 -20.01
C ALA A 15 7.95 15.15 -19.21
N CYS A 16 7.24 14.02 -19.20
CA CYS A 16 6.23 13.76 -18.20
C CYS A 16 6.99 13.75 -16.88
N ALA A 17 6.85 14.81 -16.09
CA ALA A 17 7.29 14.76 -14.71
C ALA A 17 6.61 13.55 -14.07
N GLU A 18 7.39 12.73 -13.36
CA GLU A 18 6.83 11.64 -12.57
C GLU A 18 5.71 12.22 -11.68
N PRO A 19 4.56 11.54 -11.58
CA PRO A 19 3.50 12.01 -10.72
C PRO A 19 4.03 12.06 -9.28
N ASP A 20 3.99 13.25 -8.70
CA ASP A 20 4.32 13.43 -7.29
C ASP A 20 3.20 12.79 -6.44
N ILE A 21 3.51 11.65 -5.82
CA ILE A 21 2.62 10.85 -4.98
C ILE A 21 3.03 10.85 -3.51
N SER A 22 3.92 11.76 -3.09
CA SER A 22 4.47 11.74 -1.74
C SER A 22 3.40 11.86 -0.67
N GLN A 23 2.42 12.76 -0.87
CA GLN A 23 1.32 12.95 0.08
C GLN A 23 0.42 11.72 0.14
N GLU A 24 0.10 11.12 -1.00
CA GLU A 24 -0.75 9.93 -1.02
C GLU A 24 -0.08 8.71 -0.34
N VAL A 25 1.25 8.60 -0.44
CA VAL A 25 2.01 7.58 0.29
C VAL A 25 2.06 7.88 1.79
N GLU A 26 2.25 9.15 2.18
CA GLU A 26 2.20 9.57 3.60
C GLU A 26 0.83 9.30 4.22
N ASP A 27 -0.26 9.62 3.50
CA ASP A 27 -1.63 9.36 3.94
C ASP A 27 -1.88 7.86 4.12
N TYR A 28 -1.47 7.06 3.13
CA TYR A 28 -1.54 5.59 3.19
C TYR A 28 -0.77 5.03 4.40
N ALA A 29 0.47 5.48 4.59
CA ALA A 29 1.34 5.04 5.68
C ALA A 29 0.79 5.41 7.05
N GLY A 30 0.14 6.58 7.17
CA GLY A 30 -0.53 7.00 8.40
C GLY A 30 -1.70 6.08 8.77
N GLU A 31 -2.55 5.75 7.80
CA GLU A 31 -3.67 4.82 8.00
C GLU A 31 -3.15 3.41 8.31
N LEU A 32 -2.12 2.94 7.61
CA LEU A 32 -1.54 1.61 7.83
C LEU A 32 -0.91 1.50 9.22
N GLY A 33 -0.19 2.52 9.68
CA GLY A 33 0.34 2.57 11.04
C GLY A 33 -0.78 2.49 12.09
N GLY A 34 -1.90 3.17 11.86
CA GLY A 34 -3.09 3.05 12.73
C GLY A 34 -3.67 1.63 12.75
N ALA A 35 -3.71 0.95 11.59
CA ALA A 35 -4.15 -0.44 11.50
C ALA A 35 -3.18 -1.40 12.21
N GLU A 36 -1.88 -1.23 12.06
CA GLU A 36 -0.85 -2.05 12.74
C GLU A 36 -0.92 -1.92 14.27
N GLU A 37 -1.25 -0.73 14.79
CA GLU A 37 -1.54 -0.54 16.21
C GLU A 37 -2.77 -1.35 16.67
N LEU A 38 -3.82 -1.42 15.84
CA LEU A 38 -5.02 -2.22 16.10
C LEU A 38 -4.72 -3.72 16.08
N VAL A 39 -3.96 -4.20 15.10
CA VAL A 39 -3.48 -5.60 14.99
C VAL A 39 -2.86 -6.05 16.31
N CYS A 40 -2.00 -5.20 16.88
CA CYS A 40 -1.30 -5.49 18.12
C CYS A 40 -2.14 -5.45 19.40
N GLN A 41 -3.45 -5.14 19.32
CA GLN A 41 -4.36 -5.33 20.45
C GLN A 41 -4.69 -6.81 20.70
N CYS A 42 -4.43 -7.69 19.72
CA CYS A 42 -4.58 -9.14 19.82
C CYS A 42 -3.22 -9.88 19.73
N PRO A 43 -2.21 -9.57 20.56
CA PRO A 43 -0.82 -10.00 20.32
C PRO A 43 -0.65 -11.53 20.35
N LEU A 44 -1.39 -12.22 21.22
CA LEU A 44 -1.31 -13.68 21.36
C LEU A 44 -1.80 -14.41 20.10
N VAL A 45 -2.73 -13.82 19.35
CA VAL A 45 -3.25 -14.37 18.09
C VAL A 45 -2.14 -14.44 17.04
N LEU A 46 -1.23 -13.47 17.09
CA LEU A 46 -0.09 -13.29 16.20
C LEU A 46 1.18 -13.95 16.73
N GLY A 47 1.11 -14.60 17.89
CA GLY A 47 2.24 -15.30 18.50
C GLY A 47 3.19 -14.43 19.32
N PHE A 48 2.81 -13.18 19.64
CA PHE A 48 3.56 -12.30 20.53
C PHE A 48 3.08 -12.43 21.97
N ASP A 49 3.96 -12.24 22.95
CA ASP A 49 3.58 -12.35 24.36
C ASP A 49 2.73 -11.16 24.82
N ASN A 50 2.90 -10.00 24.20
CA ASN A 50 2.18 -8.77 24.56
C ASN A 50 2.18 -7.74 23.41
N ALA A 51 1.35 -6.70 23.55
CA ALA A 51 1.17 -5.66 22.55
C ALA A 51 2.44 -4.84 22.27
N ALA A 52 3.32 -4.67 23.27
CA ALA A 52 4.56 -3.92 23.07
C ALA A 52 5.57 -4.70 22.23
N GLU A 53 5.64 -6.03 22.40
CA GLU A 53 6.45 -6.90 21.55
C GLU A 53 5.91 -6.93 20.11
N CYS A 54 4.59 -7.03 19.95
CA CYS A 54 3.93 -6.94 18.65
C CYS A 54 4.23 -5.59 17.96
N GLY A 55 4.00 -4.46 18.65
CA GLY A 55 4.25 -3.14 18.08
C GLY A 55 5.72 -2.89 17.73
N ALA A 56 6.66 -3.49 18.49
CA ALA A 56 8.07 -3.43 18.15
C ALA A 56 8.42 -4.25 16.89
N ALA A 57 7.65 -5.29 16.57
CA ALA A 57 7.84 -6.13 15.39
C ALA A 57 7.29 -5.48 14.12
N PHE A 58 6.11 -4.83 14.17
CA PHE A 58 5.55 -4.08 13.05
C PHE A 58 6.25 -2.72 12.85
N GLY A 59 6.75 -2.12 13.92
CA GLY A 59 7.50 -0.88 13.87
C GLY A 59 6.62 0.34 13.53
N ILE A 60 7.26 1.41 13.06
CA ILE A 60 6.59 2.58 12.50
C ILE A 60 6.73 2.47 10.98
N VAL A 61 5.69 2.80 10.21
CA VAL A 61 5.77 2.98 8.76
C VAL A 61 6.64 4.21 8.45
N GLY A 62 7.95 4.04 8.56
CA GLY A 62 8.96 5.10 8.44
C GLY A 62 9.27 5.46 6.99
N SER A 63 10.15 6.45 6.81
CA SER A 63 10.50 6.99 5.50
C SER A 63 11.09 5.95 4.54
N GLU A 64 11.82 4.94 5.02
CA GLU A 64 12.36 3.88 4.17
C GLU A 64 11.26 2.98 3.59
N ARG A 65 10.24 2.65 4.39
CA ARG A 65 9.10 1.84 3.98
C ARG A 65 8.20 2.60 3.01
N GLN A 66 7.96 3.89 3.30
CA GLN A 66 7.25 4.80 2.40
C GLN A 66 7.99 4.97 1.06
N GLU A 67 9.32 5.08 1.08
CA GLU A 67 10.11 5.15 -0.14
C GLU A 67 9.99 3.87 -0.97
N CYS A 68 10.06 2.69 -0.34
CA CYS A 68 9.84 1.41 -1.02
C CYS A 68 8.46 1.36 -1.70
N MET A 69 7.40 1.73 -0.96
CA MET A 69 6.03 1.81 -1.47
C MET A 69 5.94 2.74 -2.68
N ARG A 70 6.56 3.92 -2.59
CA ARG A 70 6.59 4.92 -3.66
C ARG A 70 7.30 4.37 -4.90
N GLU A 71 8.50 3.81 -4.75
CA GLU A 71 9.30 3.25 -5.83
C GLU A 71 8.57 2.10 -6.56
N ALA A 72 7.81 1.28 -5.83
CA ALA A 72 7.06 0.17 -6.42
C ALA A 72 5.99 0.63 -7.44
N ILE A 73 5.45 1.83 -7.29
CA ILE A 73 4.28 2.28 -8.08
C ILE A 73 4.46 3.60 -8.85
N GLN A 74 5.50 4.40 -8.57
CA GLN A 74 5.65 5.75 -9.16
C GLN A 74 5.64 5.78 -10.71
N ASP A 75 6.12 4.70 -11.34
CA ASP A 75 6.22 4.57 -12.80
C ASP A 75 4.96 3.95 -13.45
N GLN A 76 3.90 3.73 -12.67
CA GLN A 76 2.67 3.11 -13.13
C GLN A 76 1.70 4.12 -13.77
N GLU A 77 0.66 3.61 -14.42
CA GLU A 77 -0.28 4.42 -15.21
C GLU A 77 -1.06 5.45 -14.36
N ASP A 78 -1.51 5.04 -13.18
CA ASP A 78 -2.27 5.89 -12.25
C ASP A 78 -2.02 5.48 -10.78
N PRO A 79 -0.83 5.78 -10.23
CA PRO A 79 -0.48 5.43 -8.86
C PRO A 79 -1.33 6.15 -7.80
N LYS A 80 -1.88 7.33 -8.10
CA LYS A 80 -2.75 8.07 -7.18
C LYS A 80 -4.08 7.35 -6.96
N SER A 81 -4.71 6.88 -8.05
CA SER A 81 -5.95 6.09 -7.91
C SER A 81 -5.72 4.77 -7.19
N PHE A 82 -4.57 4.14 -7.41
CA PHE A 82 -4.18 2.94 -6.65
C PHE A 82 -4.04 3.24 -5.16
N LEU A 83 -3.27 4.26 -4.77
CA LEU A 83 -3.09 4.64 -3.37
C LEU A 83 -4.41 5.04 -2.70
N SER A 84 -5.27 5.78 -3.40
CA SER A 84 -6.61 6.12 -2.90
C SER A 84 -7.45 4.87 -2.59
N CYS A 85 -7.41 3.87 -3.48
CA CYS A 85 -8.08 2.59 -3.28
C CYS A 85 -7.45 1.77 -2.14
N ALA A 86 -6.12 1.67 -2.09
CA ALA A 86 -5.40 0.96 -1.05
C ALA A 86 -5.64 1.57 0.34
N THR A 87 -5.67 2.91 0.42
CA THR A 87 -5.99 3.62 1.67
C THR A 87 -7.40 3.27 2.17
N ASN A 88 -8.39 3.20 1.27
CA ASN A 88 -9.73 2.73 1.63
C ASN A 88 -9.72 1.26 2.08
N ALA A 89 -8.88 0.40 1.49
CA ALA A 89 -8.71 -0.97 1.96
C ALA A 89 -8.16 -1.02 3.40
N VAL A 90 -7.20 -0.17 3.76
CA VAL A 90 -6.68 -0.06 5.14
C VAL A 90 -7.77 0.42 6.12
N GLN A 91 -8.63 1.35 5.71
CA GLN A 91 -9.74 1.81 6.55
C GLN A 91 -10.75 0.68 6.81
N LEU A 92 -11.09 -0.12 5.79
CA LEU A 92 -11.94 -1.31 5.96
C LEU A 92 -11.27 -2.36 6.84
N TYR A 93 -9.95 -2.56 6.65
CA TYR A 93 -9.16 -3.44 7.49
C TYR A 93 -9.22 -3.03 8.96
N SER A 94 -9.05 -1.74 9.26
CA SER A 94 -9.14 -1.20 10.62
C SER A 94 -10.51 -1.44 11.27
N VAL A 95 -11.59 -1.33 10.48
CA VAL A 95 -12.96 -1.66 10.94
C VAL A 95 -13.11 -3.16 11.23
N CYS A 96 -12.56 -4.01 10.36
CA CYS A 96 -12.54 -5.46 10.57
C CYS A 96 -11.79 -5.83 11.84
N LEU A 97 -10.58 -5.27 12.05
CA LEU A 97 -9.77 -5.49 13.25
C LEU A 97 -10.51 -5.06 14.52
N THR A 98 -11.15 -3.88 14.51
CA THR A 98 -11.94 -3.41 15.65
C THR A 98 -13.05 -4.39 16.00
N THR A 99 -13.76 -4.91 14.99
CA THR A 99 -14.79 -5.93 15.19
C THR A 99 -14.20 -7.22 15.77
N SER A 100 -13.07 -7.68 15.24
CA SER A 100 -12.35 -8.86 15.75
C SER A 100 -11.89 -8.69 17.20
N ILE A 101 -11.44 -7.49 17.59
CA ILE A 101 -11.05 -7.15 18.96
C ILE A 101 -12.27 -7.21 19.88
N ASP A 102 -13.39 -6.59 19.49
CA ASP A 102 -14.64 -6.57 20.25
C ASP A 102 -15.22 -7.99 20.45
N ASP A 103 -15.02 -8.87 19.46
CA ASP A 103 -15.41 -10.28 19.51
C ASP A 103 -14.42 -11.17 20.30
N GLY A 104 -13.41 -10.56 20.94
CA GLY A 104 -12.49 -11.25 21.85
C GLY A 104 -11.24 -11.80 21.18
N CYS A 105 -10.80 -11.22 20.06
CA CYS A 105 -9.60 -11.61 19.34
C CYS A 105 -9.64 -13.06 18.82
N GLU A 106 -10.76 -13.47 18.19
CA GLU A 106 -10.80 -14.78 17.55
C GLU A 106 -9.77 -14.85 16.39
N GLN A 107 -8.82 -15.80 16.50
CA GLN A 107 -7.71 -15.90 15.55
C GLN A 107 -8.16 -15.99 14.09
N SER A 108 -9.19 -16.78 13.81
CA SER A 108 -9.69 -16.94 12.44
C SER A 108 -10.22 -15.63 11.87
N GLN A 109 -10.95 -14.84 12.65
CA GLN A 109 -11.49 -13.55 12.20
C GLN A 109 -10.37 -12.53 12.00
N HIS A 110 -9.41 -12.50 12.94
CA HIS A 110 -8.27 -11.60 12.87
C HIS A 110 -7.41 -11.85 11.62
N LEU A 111 -7.12 -13.13 11.33
CA LEU A 111 -6.40 -13.53 10.11
C LEU A 111 -7.21 -13.28 8.84
N THR A 112 -8.54 -13.48 8.88
CA THR A 112 -9.42 -13.11 7.76
C THR A 112 -9.36 -11.62 7.46
N CYS A 113 -9.27 -10.74 8.46
CA CYS A 113 -9.11 -9.30 8.22
C CYS A 113 -7.83 -8.99 7.42
N ILE A 114 -6.71 -9.67 7.73
CA ILE A 114 -5.44 -9.53 7.01
C ILE A 114 -5.61 -10.00 5.56
N ASP A 115 -6.15 -11.21 5.35
CA ASP A 115 -6.34 -11.78 4.02
C ASP A 115 -7.26 -10.90 3.16
N GLU A 116 -8.35 -10.37 3.73
CA GLU A 116 -9.29 -9.49 3.03
C GLU A 116 -8.65 -8.15 2.65
N PHE A 117 -7.79 -7.61 3.52
CA PHE A 117 -7.03 -6.40 3.26
C PHE A 117 -6.07 -6.58 2.07
N GLU A 118 -5.19 -7.58 2.10
CA GLU A 118 -4.23 -7.84 1.02
C GLU A 118 -4.94 -8.08 -0.31
N ASN A 119 -6.02 -8.87 -0.29
CA ASN A 119 -6.84 -9.12 -1.47
C ASN A 119 -7.52 -7.85 -2.02
N ALA A 120 -7.94 -6.93 -1.15
CA ALA A 120 -8.53 -5.66 -1.56
C ALA A 120 -7.50 -4.74 -2.23
N VAL A 121 -6.28 -4.64 -1.68
CA VAL A 121 -5.18 -3.87 -2.30
C VAL A 121 -4.80 -4.44 -3.67
N LEU A 122 -4.70 -5.76 -3.81
CA LEU A 122 -4.40 -6.41 -5.09
C LEU A 122 -5.46 -6.19 -6.17
N GLN A 123 -6.68 -5.82 -5.79
CA GLN A 123 -7.78 -5.52 -6.72
C GLN A 123 -7.82 -4.04 -7.13
N CYS A 124 -7.01 -3.18 -6.52
CA CYS A 124 -6.94 -1.77 -6.87
C CYS A 124 -6.39 -1.57 -8.28
N SER A 125 -7.06 -0.73 -9.06
CA SER A 125 -6.65 -0.34 -10.41
C SER A 125 -5.61 0.77 -10.40
N GLY A 126 -4.92 0.98 -11.52
CA GLY A 126 -3.97 2.07 -11.72
C GLY A 126 -2.51 1.62 -11.73
N VAL A 127 -2.25 0.40 -11.26
CA VAL A 127 -0.94 -0.26 -11.30
C VAL A 127 -1.06 -1.67 -11.86
N SER A 128 0.06 -2.24 -12.32
CA SER A 128 0.12 -3.66 -12.66
C SER A 128 0.04 -4.55 -11.41
N ALA A 129 -0.42 -5.80 -11.57
CA ALA A 129 -0.46 -6.75 -10.46
C ALA A 129 0.93 -7.03 -9.83
N SER A 130 2.00 -6.93 -10.62
CA SER A 130 3.38 -7.04 -10.11
C SER A 130 3.70 -5.88 -9.18
N ALA A 131 3.41 -4.64 -9.61
CA ALA A 131 3.64 -3.44 -8.82
C ALA A 131 2.80 -3.42 -7.54
N ALA A 132 1.54 -3.88 -7.60
CA ALA A 132 0.70 -4.04 -6.40
C ALA A 132 1.29 -5.08 -5.42
N GLY A 133 1.84 -6.19 -5.93
CA GLY A 133 2.51 -7.19 -5.09
C GLY A 133 3.83 -6.69 -4.49
N GLU A 134 4.61 -5.91 -5.25
CA GLU A 134 5.83 -5.26 -4.76
C GLU A 134 5.51 -4.23 -3.67
N PHE A 135 4.44 -3.45 -3.85
CA PHE A 135 3.92 -2.52 -2.85
C PHE A 135 3.55 -3.23 -1.53
N LEU A 136 2.80 -4.33 -1.59
CA LEU A 136 2.48 -5.16 -0.41
C LEU A 136 3.72 -5.84 0.20
N THR A 137 4.78 -6.07 -0.58
CA THR A 137 6.04 -6.59 -0.04
C THR A 137 6.73 -5.53 0.82
N CYS A 138 6.73 -4.26 0.37
CA CYS A 138 7.22 -3.13 1.17
C CYS A 138 6.44 -3.00 2.49
N GLU A 139 5.15 -3.35 2.52
CA GLU A 139 4.38 -3.38 3.77
C GLU A 139 4.90 -4.42 4.77
N ASN A 140 5.49 -5.52 4.33
CA ASN A 140 5.92 -6.57 5.24
C ASN A 140 7.42 -6.49 5.60
N THR A 141 8.06 -5.34 5.32
CA THR A 141 9.50 -5.10 5.51
C THR A 141 9.76 -4.18 6.69
#